data_AF-A0A2E7BFP2-F1
#
_entry.id   AF-A0A2E7BFP2-F1
#
_cell.length_a   1.000
_cell.length_b   1.000
_cell.length_c   1.000
_cell.angle_alpha   90.00
_cell.angle_beta   90.00
_cell.angle_gamma   90.00
#
_symmetry.space_group_name_H-M   'P 1'
#
loop_
_entity.id
_entity.type
_entity.pdbx_description
1 polymer ?
#
loop_
_entity_poly.entity_id
_entity_poly.type
_entity_poly.pdbx_seq_one_letter_code
_entity_poly.pdbx_strand_id
1 'polypeptide(L)'
;MTDNDGASAGMSGAHFVPLSTITGLYKGSLEAYMRDTGCRDVVITMQVTMEVAGSKGNRFFVALGVTWNFDSSEPLADAVAADCPQAHKCLFGWVPAHRFGQDDFGIYIDDIGVGDTLQNGMVAEIIEQAGVEAAVMALTA
;
A
#
# COMPACT_ATOMS: atom_id res chain seq x y z
N MET A 1 34.63 26.32 -12.04
CA MET A 1 33.39 26.21 -12.85
C MET A 1 32.43 25.48 -11.95
N THR A 2 31.71 26.27 -11.17
CA THR A 2 30.81 25.83 -10.11
C THR A 2 29.40 26.14 -10.56
N ASP A 3 28.46 25.33 -10.09
CA ASP A 3 27.01 25.45 -10.19
C ASP A 3 26.39 25.03 -11.54
N ASN A 4 25.72 23.87 -11.55
CA ASN A 4 24.29 23.96 -11.24
C ASN A 4 23.73 22.63 -10.73
N ASP A 5 23.15 22.76 -9.55
CA ASP A 5 22.26 21.84 -8.87
C ASP A 5 21.04 21.57 -9.75
N GLY A 6 20.75 20.30 -9.96
CA GLY A 6 19.53 19.80 -10.57
C GLY A 6 18.87 18.83 -9.63
N ALA A 7 18.75 19.17 -8.34
CA ALA A 7 17.78 18.56 -7.46
C ALA A 7 16.40 18.71 -8.11
N SER A 8 15.86 17.61 -8.62
CA SER A 8 14.45 17.49 -8.96
C SER A 8 13.63 17.55 -7.67
N ALA A 9 13.38 18.77 -7.20
CA ALA A 9 12.32 19.05 -6.24
C ALA A 9 10.98 18.78 -6.94
N GLY A 10 10.38 17.60 -6.68
CA GLY A 10 9.02 17.29 -7.11
C GLY A 10 8.76 15.85 -7.57
N MET A 11 8.89 14.88 -6.67
CA MET A 11 8.09 13.64 -6.56
C MET A 11 8.69 12.82 -5.42
N SER A 12 8.28 13.12 -4.18
CA SER A 12 8.56 12.25 -3.04
C SER A 12 7.74 10.97 -3.24
N GLY A 13 8.26 10.04 -4.04
CA GLY A 13 7.57 8.80 -4.38
C GLY A 13 7.33 7.95 -3.13
N ALA A 14 6.19 7.29 -3.06
CA ALA A 14 5.94 6.30 -2.03
C ALA A 14 6.94 5.15 -2.16
N HIS A 15 7.39 4.60 -1.03
CA HIS A 15 8.26 3.43 -0.99
C HIS A 15 7.44 2.16 -1.25
N PHE A 16 7.73 1.46 -2.34
CA PHE A 16 7.12 0.16 -2.63
C PHE A 16 7.86 -0.94 -1.88
N VAL A 17 7.13 -1.72 -1.08
CA VAL A 17 7.71 -2.75 -0.22
C VAL A 17 6.83 -4.00 -0.21
N PRO A 18 7.39 -5.20 -0.42
CA PRO A 18 6.64 -6.44 -0.25
C PRO A 18 6.22 -6.64 1.21
N LEU A 19 5.00 -7.11 1.45
CA LEU A 19 4.51 -7.47 2.80
C LEU A 19 5.48 -8.44 3.50
N SER A 20 6.07 -9.37 2.75
CA SER A 20 7.09 -10.31 3.24
C SER A 20 8.33 -9.63 3.83
N THR A 21 8.67 -8.43 3.37
CA THR A 21 9.78 -7.64 3.92
C THR A 21 9.39 -7.06 5.29
N ILE A 22 8.17 -6.52 5.42
CA ILE A 22 7.66 -5.99 6.68
C ILE A 22 7.51 -7.13 7.71
N THR A 23 6.90 -8.25 7.33
CA THR A 23 6.70 -9.39 8.23
C THR A 23 8.01 -10.08 8.59
N GLY A 24 8.93 -10.23 7.64
CA GLY A 24 10.21 -10.92 7.85
C GLY A 24 11.25 -10.08 8.59
N LEU A 25 11.54 -8.86 8.11
CA LEU A 25 12.63 -8.04 8.63
C LEU A 25 12.19 -7.13 9.77
N TYR A 26 10.94 -6.66 9.73
CA TYR A 26 10.39 -5.72 10.71
C TYR A 26 9.34 -6.36 11.63
N LYS A 27 9.21 -7.69 11.59
CA LYS A 27 8.32 -8.49 12.45
C LYS A 27 6.86 -8.03 12.41
N GLY A 28 6.40 -7.58 11.24
CA GLY A 28 5.03 -7.11 11.02
C GLY A 28 4.81 -5.67 11.49
N SER A 29 5.86 -4.88 11.73
CA SER A 29 5.75 -3.48 12.12
C SER A 29 6.06 -2.55 10.95
N LEU A 30 5.01 -2.02 10.31
CA LEU A 30 5.14 -0.94 9.33
C LEU A 30 5.78 0.31 9.97
N GLU A 31 5.46 0.60 11.23
CA GLU A 31 6.07 1.72 11.97
C GLU A 31 7.59 1.60 12.00
N ALA A 32 8.11 0.42 12.38
CA ALA A 32 9.55 0.19 12.45
C ALA A 32 10.21 0.35 11.07
N TYR A 33 9.57 -0.17 10.01
CA TYR A 33 10.04 0.01 8.64
C TYR A 33 10.10 1.50 8.24
N MET A 34 9.04 2.26 8.51
CA MET A 34 8.95 3.67 8.16
C MET A 34 9.96 4.53 8.94
N ARG A 35 10.18 4.22 10.23
CA ARG A 35 11.19 4.91 11.04
C ARG A 35 12.62 4.61 10.59
N ASP A 36 12.91 3.36 10.26
CA ASP A 36 14.25 2.91 9.81
C ASP A 36 14.63 3.50 8.46
N THR A 37 13.69 3.53 7.51
CA THR A 37 13.92 4.05 6.16
C THR A 37 13.71 5.56 6.03
N GLY A 38 13.11 6.20 7.05
CA GLY A 38 12.73 7.60 7.02
C GLY A 38 11.58 7.92 6.05
N CYS A 39 10.92 6.90 5.47
CA CYS A 39 9.80 7.12 4.55
C CYS A 39 8.51 7.46 5.31
N ARG A 40 7.68 8.30 4.70
CA ARG A 40 6.35 8.68 5.20
C ARG A 40 5.20 8.18 4.35
N ASP A 41 5.50 7.67 3.15
CA ASP A 41 4.51 7.17 2.21
C ASP A 41 4.98 5.82 1.71
N VAL A 42 4.15 4.80 1.87
CA VAL A 42 4.51 3.41 1.58
C VAL A 42 3.41 2.76 0.76
N VAL A 43 3.78 1.95 -0.23
CA VAL A 43 2.87 1.02 -0.90
C VAL A 43 3.30 -0.39 -0.53
N ILE A 44 2.47 -1.08 0.25
CA ILE A 44 2.72 -2.46 0.67
C ILE A 44 2.15 -3.39 -0.39
N THR A 45 2.97 -4.25 -0.98
CA THR A 45 2.54 -5.18 -2.04
C THR A 45 2.51 -6.62 -1.57
N MET A 46 1.51 -7.38 -1.99
CA MET A 46 1.33 -8.80 -1.71
C MET A 46 0.86 -9.52 -2.98
N GLN A 47 1.47 -10.66 -3.29
CA GLN A 47 1.01 -11.54 -4.37
C GLN A 47 0.34 -12.77 -3.76
N VAL A 48 -0.90 -13.05 -4.18
CA VAL A 48 -1.68 -14.18 -3.67
C VAL A 48 -2.20 -15.02 -4.82
N THR A 49 -2.12 -16.35 -4.69
CA THR A 49 -2.81 -17.29 -5.57
C THR A 49 -3.89 -17.99 -4.78
N MET A 50 -5.15 -17.89 -5.22
CA MET A 50 -6.29 -18.48 -4.52
C MET A 50 -7.21 -19.22 -5.49
N GLU A 51 -7.68 -20.39 -5.08
CA GLU A 51 -8.78 -21.07 -5.77
C GLU A 51 -10.12 -20.49 -5.28
N VAL A 52 -10.83 -19.81 -6.18
CA VAL A 52 -12.21 -19.38 -5.92
C VAL A 52 -13.11 -20.43 -6.56
N ALA A 53 -14.14 -20.90 -5.83
CA ALA A 53 -15.02 -21.97 -6.27
C ALA A 53 -15.48 -21.77 -7.73
N GLY A 54 -15.16 -22.75 -8.60
CA GLY A 54 -15.48 -22.71 -10.03
C GLY A 54 -14.45 -22.03 -10.95
N SER A 55 -13.31 -21.57 -10.42
CA SER A 55 -12.22 -20.98 -11.22
C SER A 55 -10.87 -21.65 -10.92
N LYS A 56 -10.05 -21.83 -11.96
CA LYS A 56 -8.67 -22.31 -11.82
C LYS A 56 -7.82 -21.17 -11.25
N GLY A 57 -7.37 -21.32 -10.00
CA GLY A 57 -6.38 -20.46 -9.32
C GLY A 57 -6.25 -19.03 -9.83
N ASN A 58 -7.07 -18.11 -9.31
CA ASN A 58 -6.90 -16.68 -9.60
C ASN A 58 -5.61 -16.19 -8.93
N ARG A 59 -4.86 -15.36 -9.65
CA ARG A 59 -3.68 -14.67 -9.10
C ARG A 59 -4.03 -13.22 -8.88
N PHE A 60 -3.69 -12.71 -7.71
CA PHE A 60 -3.94 -11.34 -7.29
C PHE A 60 -2.63 -10.66 -6.96
N PHE A 61 -2.48 -9.43 -7.44
CA PHE A 61 -1.47 -8.51 -6.99
C PHE A 61 -2.20 -7.45 -6.17
N VAL A 62 -2.02 -7.49 -4.86
CA VAL A 62 -2.72 -6.64 -3.91
C VAL A 62 -1.73 -5.59 -3.43
N ALA A 63 -2.10 -4.32 -3.51
CA ALA A 63 -1.30 -3.21 -3.02
C ALA A 63 -2.12 -2.35 -2.06
N LEU A 64 -1.49 -1.91 -0.97
CA LEU A 64 -2.09 -0.99 0.00
C LEU A 64 -1.18 0.23 0.17
N GLY A 65 -1.62 1.38 -0.30
CA GLY A 65 -0.95 2.65 -0.06
C GLY A 65 -1.29 3.18 1.34
N VAL A 66 -0.29 3.49 2.14
CA VAL A 66 -0.44 4.15 3.45
C VAL A 66 0.38 5.44 3.40
N THR A 67 -0.30 6.59 3.33
CA THR A 67 0.36 7.85 2.94
C THR A 67 -0.07 9.06 3.76
N TRP A 68 0.91 9.91 4.08
CA TRP A 68 0.70 11.20 4.72
C TRP A 68 0.82 12.38 3.75
N ASN A 69 1.51 12.22 2.62
CA ASN A 69 1.82 13.33 1.70
C ASN A 69 1.10 13.22 0.33
N PHE A 70 0.01 12.46 0.27
CA PHE A 70 -0.81 12.29 -0.93
C PHE A 70 -2.22 12.82 -0.71
N ASP A 71 -2.69 13.69 -1.60
CA ASP A 71 -4.06 14.22 -1.56
C ASP A 71 -5.06 13.27 -2.25
N SER A 72 -4.58 12.42 -3.16
CA SER A 72 -5.38 11.41 -3.87
C SER A 72 -4.62 10.10 -4.04
N SER A 73 -5.37 9.02 -4.25
CA SER A 73 -4.85 7.68 -4.51
C SER A 73 -4.40 7.47 -5.96
N GLU A 74 -4.86 8.30 -6.90
CA GLU A 74 -4.69 8.10 -8.35
C GLU A 74 -3.23 7.90 -8.78
N PRO A 75 -2.24 8.71 -8.32
CA PRO A 75 -0.85 8.51 -8.74
C PRO A 75 -0.27 7.18 -8.24
N LEU A 76 -0.74 6.70 -7.10
CA LEU A 76 -0.34 5.40 -6.55
C LEU A 76 -1.01 4.25 -7.30
N ALA A 77 -2.29 4.40 -7.64
CA ALA A 77 -3.03 3.43 -8.43
C ALA A 77 -2.39 3.22 -9.80
N ASP A 78 -1.99 4.30 -10.49
CA ASP A 78 -1.29 4.23 -11.77
C ASP A 78 0.06 3.51 -11.66
N ALA A 79 0.85 3.82 -10.61
CA ALA A 79 2.13 3.17 -10.36
C ALA A 79 1.95 1.67 -10.04
N VAL A 80 0.97 1.33 -9.21
CA VAL A 80 0.61 -0.05 -8.86
C VAL A 80 0.16 -0.83 -10.10
N ALA A 81 -0.65 -0.22 -10.96
CA ALA A 81 -1.11 -0.84 -12.20
C ALA A 81 0.04 -1.10 -13.17
N ALA A 82 1.03 -0.21 -13.24
CA ALA A 82 2.24 -0.39 -14.06
C ALA A 82 3.12 -1.55 -13.56
N ASP A 83 3.19 -1.77 -12.25
CA ASP A 83 3.97 -2.84 -11.62
C ASP A 83 3.19 -4.17 -11.51
N CYS A 84 1.89 -4.17 -11.77
CA CYS A 84 1.06 -5.37 -11.71
C CYS A 84 1.49 -6.41 -12.76
N PRO A 85 1.83 -7.65 -12.38
CA PRO A 85 2.26 -8.64 -13.36
C PRO A 85 1.09 -9.08 -14.26
N GLN A 86 1.32 -9.20 -15.57
CA GLN A 86 0.32 -9.40 -16.64
C GLN A 86 -0.74 -10.51 -16.41
N ALA A 87 -0.45 -11.52 -15.59
CA ALA A 87 -1.37 -12.62 -15.27
C ALA A 87 -2.13 -12.45 -13.93
N HIS A 88 -2.03 -11.28 -13.28
CA HIS A 88 -2.67 -10.99 -12.00
C HIS A 88 -3.82 -10.01 -12.19
N LYS A 89 -4.85 -10.18 -11.35
CA LYS A 89 -5.83 -9.14 -11.09
C LYS A 89 -5.24 -8.17 -10.08
N CYS A 90 -5.15 -6.89 -10.45
CA CYS A 90 -4.59 -5.84 -9.62
C CYS A 90 -5.66 -5.31 -8.67
N LEU A 91 -5.46 -5.45 -7.36
CA LEU A 91 -6.29 -4.84 -6.33
C LEU A 91 -5.50 -3.76 -5.64
N PHE A 92 -6.04 -2.55 -5.57
CA PHE A 92 -5.42 -1.46 -4.86
C PHE A 92 -6.34 -0.94 -3.75
N GLY A 93 -5.75 -0.70 -2.57
CA GLY A 93 -6.37 -0.01 -1.46
C GLY A 93 -5.53 1.18 -1.03
N TRP A 94 -6.17 2.16 -0.41
CA TRP A 94 -5.52 3.39 0.05
C TRP A 94 -6.00 3.81 1.43
N VAL A 95 -5.02 4.11 2.29
CA VAL A 95 -5.16 4.67 3.63
C VAL A 95 -4.55 6.08 3.62
N PRO A 96 -5.37 7.14 3.54
CA PRO A 96 -4.92 8.52 3.70
C PRO A 96 -4.63 8.80 5.17
N ALA A 97 -3.47 8.38 5.65
CA ALA A 97 -3.10 8.44 7.05
C ALA A 97 -3.05 9.88 7.62
N HIS A 98 -2.83 10.89 6.77
CA HIS A 98 -2.96 12.31 7.16
C HIS A 98 -4.38 12.71 7.62
N ARG A 99 -5.40 11.92 7.28
CA ARG A 99 -6.79 12.15 7.69
C ARG A 99 -7.14 11.44 8.99
N PHE A 100 -6.22 10.66 9.58
CA PHE A 100 -6.51 9.92 10.81
C PHE A 100 -7.05 10.86 11.92
N GLY A 101 -8.21 10.49 12.49
CA GLY A 101 -8.93 11.30 13.48
C GLY A 101 -9.90 12.34 12.90
N GLN A 102 -10.00 12.46 11.57
CA GLN A 102 -11.00 13.29 10.89
C GLN A 102 -12.20 12.44 10.44
N ASP A 103 -13.35 13.09 10.22
CA ASP A 103 -14.61 12.41 9.85
C ASP A 103 -14.53 11.71 8.48
N ASP A 104 -13.62 12.15 7.61
CA ASP A 104 -13.39 11.60 6.27
C ASP A 104 -12.26 10.56 6.21
N PHE A 105 -11.78 10.09 7.37
CA PHE A 105 -10.83 8.98 7.43
C PHE A 105 -11.51 7.65 7.09
N GLY A 106 -10.94 6.93 6.12
CA GLY A 106 -11.40 5.60 5.74
C GLY A 106 -10.37 4.89 4.87
N ILE A 107 -10.60 3.60 4.65
CA ILE A 107 -9.82 2.79 3.72
C ILE A 107 -10.61 2.68 2.42
N TYR A 108 -10.02 3.17 1.33
CA TYR A 108 -10.61 3.14 0.00
C TYR A 108 -10.08 1.92 -0.72
N ILE A 109 -10.94 1.10 -1.31
CA ILE A 109 -10.54 -0.12 -2.04
C ILE A 109 -11.17 -0.03 -3.42
N ASP A 110 -10.35 -0.20 -4.45
CA ASP A 110 -10.82 -0.24 -5.83
C ASP A 110 -11.65 -1.50 -6.09
N ASP A 111 -12.75 -1.36 -6.83
CA ASP A 111 -13.56 -2.51 -7.24
C ASP A 111 -13.02 -3.13 -8.53
N ILE A 112 -12.57 -4.38 -8.43
CA ILE A 112 -12.02 -5.18 -9.52
C ILE A 112 -13.00 -6.25 -10.02
N GLY A 113 -14.24 -6.26 -9.53
CA GLY A 113 -15.31 -7.14 -9.98
C GLY A 113 -15.19 -8.60 -9.50
N VAL A 114 -14.46 -8.85 -8.40
CA VAL A 114 -14.34 -10.20 -7.79
C VAL A 114 -15.15 -10.40 -6.50
N GLY A 115 -15.89 -9.36 -6.11
CA GLY A 115 -16.79 -9.36 -4.95
C GLY A 115 -16.16 -8.79 -3.68
N ASP A 116 -16.89 -7.91 -3.00
CA ASP A 116 -16.42 -7.11 -1.86
C ASP A 116 -15.80 -7.95 -0.75
N THR A 117 -16.40 -9.10 -0.42
CA THR A 117 -15.87 -9.98 0.63
C THR A 117 -14.44 -10.44 0.35
N LEU A 118 -14.13 -10.79 -0.90
CA LEU A 118 -12.79 -11.26 -1.27
C LEU A 118 -11.79 -10.10 -1.31
N GLN A 119 -12.19 -8.96 -1.90
CA GLN A 119 -11.35 -7.76 -2.02
C GLN A 119 -10.98 -7.22 -0.64
N ASN A 120 -11.99 -7.04 0.22
CA ASN A 120 -11.82 -6.55 1.58
C ASN A 120 -10.98 -7.51 2.42
N GLY A 121 -11.16 -8.83 2.23
CA GLY A 121 -10.35 -9.84 2.91
C GLY A 121 -8.86 -9.75 2.58
N MET A 122 -8.51 -9.59 1.30
CA MET A 122 -7.11 -9.47 0.88
C MET A 122 -6.45 -8.17 1.38
N VAL A 123 -7.19 -7.06 1.41
CA VAL A 123 -6.68 -5.80 1.96
C VAL A 123 -6.56 -5.86 3.49
N ALA A 124 -7.53 -6.46 4.17
CA ALA A 124 -7.49 -6.67 5.62
C ALA A 124 -6.29 -7.51 6.06
N GLU A 125 -5.90 -8.51 5.27
CA GLU A 125 -4.71 -9.31 5.52
C GLU A 125 -3.43 -8.46 5.55
N ILE A 126 -3.28 -7.51 4.62
CA ILE A 126 -2.14 -6.58 4.62
C ILE A 126 -2.18 -5.68 5.86
N ILE A 127 -3.36 -5.14 6.19
CA ILE A 127 -3.55 -4.26 7.36
C ILE A 127 -3.10 -4.94 8.64
N GLU A 128 -3.55 -6.19 8.85
CA GLU A 128 -3.24 -6.98 10.03
C GLU A 128 -1.76 -7.37 10.08
N GLN A 129 -1.24 -7.97 9.00
CA GLN A 129 0.12 -8.50 9.00
C GLN A 129 1.21 -7.43 9.02
N ALA A 130 0.95 -6.25 8.45
CA ALA A 130 1.88 -5.13 8.50
C ALA A 130 1.67 -4.19 9.69
N GLY A 131 0.67 -4.43 10.54
CA GLY A 131 0.38 -3.58 11.70
C GLY A 131 0.06 -2.14 11.28
N VAL A 132 -0.71 -1.96 10.20
CA VAL A 132 -0.99 -0.64 9.60
C VAL A 132 -1.68 0.29 10.58
N GLU A 133 -2.68 -0.21 11.32
CA GLU A 133 -3.42 0.59 12.31
C GLU A 133 -2.49 1.18 13.37
N ALA A 134 -1.60 0.34 13.93
CA ALA A 134 -0.64 0.76 14.93
C ALA A 134 0.33 1.81 14.37
N ALA A 135 0.81 1.63 13.12
CA ALA A 135 1.69 2.59 12.47
C ALA A 135 1.00 3.94 12.23
N VAL A 136 -0.25 3.95 11.75
CA VAL A 136 -1.01 5.18 11.54
C VAL A 136 -1.20 5.93 12.86
N MET A 137 -1.54 5.23 13.94
CA MET A 137 -1.68 5.83 15.28
C MET A 137 -0.35 6.40 15.80
N ALA A 138 0.74 5.65 15.66
CA ALA A 138 2.05 6.02 16.22
C ALA A 138 2.80 7.12 15.45
N LEU A 139 2.49 7.30 14.16
CA LEU A 139 3.17 8.26 13.29
C LEU A 139 2.36 9.55 13.05
N THR A 140 1.11 9.59 13.52
CA THR A 140 0.25 10.78 13.51
C THR A 140 0.29 11.55 14.84
N ALA A 141 0.64 10.86 15.94
CA ALA A 141 0.88 11.46 17.26
C ALA A 141 2.20 12.25 17.31
#